data_AF-A0A8T3ZUT3-F1
#
_entry.id   AF-A0A8T3ZUT3-F1
#
_cell.length_a   1.000
_cell.length_b   1.000
_cell.length_c   1.000
_cell.angle_alpha   90.00
_cell.angle_beta   90.00
_cell.angle_gamma   90.00
#
_symmetry.space_group_name_H-M   'P 1'
#
loop_
_entity.id
_entity.type
_entity.pdbx_description
1 polymer ?
#
loop_
_entity_poly.entity_id
_entity_poly.type
_entity_poly.pdbx_seq_one_letter_code
_entity_poly.pdbx_strand_id
1 'polypeptide(L)'
;MEFERVFVRISKRHGFKPPILKEIVFLRSKGHSNLEIADEVGISRNTVSHYMEKMRELEDDEAAELFSLVSLMMARHRRAMLETLKSFE
;
A
#
# COMPACT_ATOMS: atom_id res chain seq x y z
N MET A 1 3.28 -6.39 14.45
CA MET A 1 4.59 -6.65 13.79
C MET A 1 5.27 -5.33 13.42
N GLU A 2 6.57 -5.33 13.05
CA GLU A 2 7.28 -4.10 12.63
C GLU A 2 6.60 -3.34 11.48
N PHE A 3 5.98 -4.08 10.55
CA PHE A 3 5.19 -3.57 9.42
C PHE A 3 4.06 -2.63 9.82
N GLU A 4 3.23 -3.03 10.79
CA GLU A 4 2.11 -2.20 11.24
C GLU A 4 2.60 -0.90 11.88
N ARG A 5 3.79 -0.93 12.51
CA ARG A 5 4.32 0.25 13.19
C ARG A 5 4.65 1.38 12.22
N VAL A 6 5.22 1.07 11.06
CA VAL A 6 5.55 2.09 10.05
C VAL A 6 4.29 2.68 9.44
N PHE A 7 3.34 1.86 8.98
CA PHE A 7 2.07 2.36 8.45
C PHE A 7 1.34 3.22 9.48
N VAL A 8 1.29 2.79 10.74
CA VAL A 8 0.66 3.57 11.82
C VAL A 8 1.40 4.88 12.07
N ARG A 9 2.73 4.88 12.10
CA ARG A 9 3.55 6.09 12.32
C ARG A 9 3.35 7.10 11.19
N ILE A 10 3.57 6.70 9.94
CA ILE A 10 3.40 7.57 8.76
C ILE A 10 1.96 8.08 8.69
N SER A 11 0.97 7.21 8.94
CA SER A 11 -0.44 7.61 8.94
C SER A 11 -0.78 8.64 10.00
N LYS A 12 -0.22 8.53 11.21
CA LYS A 12 -0.43 9.53 12.27
C LYS A 12 0.20 10.87 11.91
N ARG A 13 1.39 10.87 11.30
CA ARG A 13 2.09 12.11 10.92
C ARG A 13 1.38 12.87 9.80
N HIS A 14 0.88 12.13 8.81
CA HIS A 14 0.31 12.71 7.58
C HIS A 14 -1.23 12.70 7.53
N GLY A 15 -1.89 12.16 8.56
CA GLY A 15 -3.35 12.11 8.67
C GLY A 15 -4.01 11.09 7.74
N PHE A 16 -3.36 9.94 7.51
CA PHE A 16 -3.96 8.82 6.80
C PHE A 16 -4.68 7.87 7.77
N LYS A 17 -5.57 7.02 7.24
CA LYS A 17 -6.03 5.82 7.93
C LYS A 17 -5.06 4.67 7.61
N PRO A 18 -4.40 4.03 8.60
CA PRO A 18 -3.35 3.05 8.33
C PRO A 18 -3.77 1.87 7.44
N PRO A 19 -4.95 1.24 7.64
CA PRO A 19 -5.39 0.16 6.75
C PRO A 19 -5.59 0.63 5.31
N ILE A 20 -6.16 1.82 5.12
CA ILE A 20 -6.42 2.39 3.80
C ILE A 20 -5.13 2.76 3.09
N LEU A 21 -4.18 3.38 3.79
CA LEU A 21 -2.87 3.71 3.23
C LEU A 21 -2.18 2.44 2.71
N LYS A 22 -2.18 1.36 3.51
CA LYS A 22 -1.60 0.08 3.15
C LYS A 22 -2.21 -0.49 1.85
N GLU A 23 -3.53 -0.52 1.74
CA GLU A 23 -4.18 -1.05 0.52
C GLU A 23 -3.89 -0.18 -0.71
N ILE A 24 -3.95 1.15 -0.56
CA ILE A 24 -3.66 2.09 -1.65
C ILE A 24 -2.24 1.89 -2.19
N VAL A 25 -1.22 1.82 -1.33
CA VAL A 25 0.17 1.66 -1.79
C VAL A 25 0.43 0.29 -2.42
N PHE A 26 -0.21 -0.75 -1.90
CA PHE A 26 -0.06 -2.11 -2.43
C PHE A 26 -0.73 -2.26 -3.80
N LEU A 27 -1.95 -1.74 -3.98
CA LEU A 27 -2.63 -1.79 -5.27
C LEU A 27 -1.93 -0.91 -6.31
N ARG A 28 -1.44 0.26 -5.89
CA ARG A 28 -0.64 1.14 -6.77
C ARG A 28 0.65 0.47 -7.24
N SER A 29 1.34 -0.26 -6.37
CA SER A 29 2.57 -0.98 -6.77
C SER A 29 2.32 -2.15 -7.72
N LYS A 30 1.07 -2.66 -7.76
CA LYS A 30 0.59 -3.59 -8.78
C LYS A 30 0.20 -2.93 -10.11
N GLY A 31 0.22 -1.61 -10.19
CA GLY A 31 -0.12 -0.86 -11.40
C GLY A 31 -1.58 -0.41 -11.52
N HIS A 32 -2.40 -0.57 -10.46
CA HIS A 32 -3.79 -0.12 -10.49
C HIS A 32 -3.88 1.41 -10.59
N SER A 33 -4.86 1.87 -11.37
CA SER A 33 -5.27 3.26 -11.48
C SER A 33 -6.02 3.74 -10.23
N ASN A 34 -6.18 5.05 -10.07
CA ASN A 34 -6.93 5.60 -8.93
C ASN A 34 -8.41 5.16 -8.91
N LEU A 35 -8.99 4.85 -10.08
CA LEU A 35 -10.36 4.35 -10.18
C LEU A 35 -10.44 2.91 -9.66
N GLU A 36 -9.58 2.03 -10.16
CA GLU A 36 -9.54 0.63 -9.71
C GLU A 36 -9.21 0.51 -8.22
N ILE A 37 -8.30 1.34 -7.70
CA ILE A 37 -8.00 1.39 -6.26
C ILE A 37 -9.23 1.82 -5.46
N ALA A 38 -9.98 2.81 -5.95
CA ALA A 38 -11.18 3.30 -5.27
C ALA A 38 -12.26 2.19 -5.20
N ASP A 39 -12.46 1.48 -6.30
CA ASP A 39 -13.42 0.39 -6.42
C ASP A 39 -13.03 -0.79 -5.50
N GLU A 40 -11.76 -1.20 -5.49
CA GLU A 40 -11.27 -2.32 -4.67
C GLU A 40 -11.29 -2.00 -3.17
N VAL A 41 -10.95 -0.77 -2.78
CA VAL A 41 -10.86 -0.37 -1.36
C VAL A 41 -12.21 0.08 -0.80
N GLY A 42 -13.18 0.41 -1.66
CA GLY A 42 -14.50 0.91 -1.24
C GLY A 42 -14.47 2.36 -0.72
N ILE A 43 -13.65 3.22 -1.35
CA ILE A 43 -13.53 4.65 -1.01
C ILE A 43 -13.67 5.51 -2.27
N SER A 44 -13.84 6.82 -2.12
CA SER A 44 -13.96 7.69 -3.30
C SER A 44 -12.62 7.83 -4.05
N ARG A 45 -12.68 7.95 -5.39
CA ARG A 45 -11.52 8.29 -6.24
C ARG A 45 -10.81 9.58 -5.78
N ASN A 46 -11.58 10.53 -5.26
CA ASN A 46 -11.04 11.78 -4.72
C ASN A 46 -10.22 11.52 -3.45
N THR A 47 -10.67 10.63 -2.57
CA THR A 47 -9.91 10.19 -1.39
C THR A 47 -8.61 9.50 -1.81
N VAL A 48 -8.65 8.62 -2.81
CA VAL A 48 -7.42 8.00 -3.34
C VAL A 48 -6.46 9.07 -3.88
N SER A 49 -6.97 10.01 -4.67
CA SER A 49 -6.16 11.07 -5.27
C SER A 49 -5.52 11.97 -4.21
N HIS A 50 -6.28 12.33 -3.16
CA HIS A 50 -5.80 13.06 -1.99
C HIS A 50 -4.69 12.30 -1.24
N TYR A 51 -4.84 10.98 -1.08
CA TYR A 51 -3.81 10.15 -0.46
C TYR A 51 -2.53 10.12 -1.31
N MET A 52 -2.65 9.96 -2.63
CA MET A 52 -1.52 9.99 -3.56
C MET A 52 -0.79 11.33 -3.54
N GLU A 53 -1.54 12.44 -3.43
CA GLU A 53 -0.97 13.78 -3.33
C GLU A 53 -0.16 13.97 -2.06
N LYS A 54 -0.75 13.67 -0.90
CA LYS A 54 -0.04 13.71 0.38
C LYS A 54 1.18 12.79 0.42
N MET A 55 1.13 11.64 -0.25
CA MET A 55 2.30 10.75 -0.32
C MET A 55 3.48 11.35 -1.10
N ARG A 56 3.25 12.34 -1.97
CA ARG A 56 4.35 13.09 -2.62
C ARG A 56 5.03 14.09 -1.68
N GLU A 57 4.43 14.35 -0.52
CA GLU A 57 4.95 15.28 0.50
C GLU A 57 5.68 14.53 1.63
N LEU A 58 5.84 13.20 1.53
CA LEU A 58 6.61 12.42 2.49
C LEU A 58 8.08 12.84 2.48
N GLU A 59 8.72 12.79 3.65
CA GLU A 59 10.17 12.92 3.74
C GLU A 59 10.85 11.71 3.05
N ASP A 60 12.08 11.90 2.55
CA ASP A 60 12.79 10.87 1.77
C ASP A 60 12.96 9.55 2.54
N ASP A 61 13.19 9.63 3.84
CA ASP A 61 13.30 8.47 4.74
C ASP A 61 11.95 7.75 4.90
N GLU A 62 10.85 8.49 5.08
CA GLU A 62 9.50 7.92 5.15
C GLU A 62 9.09 7.23 3.85
N ALA A 63 9.42 7.85 2.71
CA ALA A 63 9.18 7.27 1.39
C ALA A 63 9.99 5.98 1.20
N ALA A 64 11.27 5.96 1.60
CA ALA A 64 12.13 4.79 1.51
C ALA A 64 11.64 3.64 2.41
N GLU A 65 11.19 3.95 3.62
CA GLU A 65 10.58 2.98 4.53
C GLU A 65 9.31 2.37 3.90
N LEU A 66 8.40 3.20 3.39
CA LEU A 66 7.17 2.74 2.76
C LEU A 66 7.45 1.85 1.54
N PHE A 67 8.41 2.24 0.70
CA PHE A 67 8.86 1.46 -0.45
C PHE A 67 9.42 0.09 -0.04
N SER A 68 10.24 0.05 1.02
CA SER A 68 10.82 -1.19 1.53
C SER A 68 9.74 -2.17 2.01
N LEU A 69 8.69 -1.66 2.67
CA LEU A 69 7.58 -2.49 3.12
C LEU A 69 6.72 -3.00 1.96
N VAL A 70 6.41 -2.13 1.00
CA VAL A 70 5.67 -2.52 -0.22
C VAL A 70 6.43 -3.61 -0.97
N SER A 71 7.76 -3.49 -1.08
CA SER A 71 8.62 -4.50 -1.68
C SER A 71 8.51 -5.85 -0.97
N LEU A 72 8.53 -5.88 0.38
CA LEU A 72 8.33 -7.13 1.11
C LEU A 72 6.91 -7.68 0.94
N MET A 73 5.89 -6.83 0.96
CA MET A 73 4.50 -7.23 0.74
C MET A 73 4.33 -7.90 -0.63
N MET A 74 4.95 -7.34 -1.67
CA MET A 74 4.95 -7.91 -3.03
C MET A 74 5.69 -9.24 -3.10
N ALA A 75 6.83 -9.38 -2.43
CA ALA A 75 7.56 -10.64 -2.35
C ALA A 75 6.72 -11.73 -1.65
N ARG A 76 6.06 -11.39 -0.55
CA ARG A 76 5.16 -12.31 0.17
C ARG A 76 3.95 -12.69 -0.68
N HIS A 77 3.33 -11.74 -1.36
CA HIS A 77 2.21 -12.01 -2.24
C HIS A 77 2.60 -12.93 -3.41
N ARG A 78 3.76 -12.69 -4.03
CA ARG A 78 4.30 -13.55 -5.09
C ARG A 78 4.57 -14.96 -4.58
N ARG A 79 5.15 -15.12 -3.39
CA ARG A 79 5.37 -16.43 -2.77
C ARG A 79 4.06 -17.19 -2.57
N ALA A 80 3.05 -16.54 -1.99
CA ALA A 80 1.74 -17.15 -1.76
C ALA A 80 1.06 -17.58 -3.07
N MET A 81 1.18 -16.77 -4.14
CA MET A 81 0.69 -17.12 -5.47
C MET A 81 1.40 -18.38 -6.01
N LEU A 82 2.72 -18.48 -5.88
CA LEU A 82 3.48 -19.65 -6.33
C LEU A 82 3.13 -20.93 -5.54
N GLU A 83 2.94 -20.81 -4.22
CA GLU A 83 2.49 -21.93 -3.38
C GLU A 83 1.09 -22.41 -3.78
N THR A 84 0.19 -21.47 -4.09
CA THR A 84 -1.17 -21.77 -4.57
C THR A 84 -1.12 -22.48 -5.92
N LEU A 85 -0.31 -22.01 -6.88
CA LEU A 85 -0.16 -22.66 -8.19
C LEU A 85 0.36 -24.10 -8.08
N LYS A 86 1.34 -24.35 -7.21
CA LYS A 86 1.87 -25.70 -6.93
C LYS A 86 0.84 -26.65 -6.32
N SER A 87 -0.20 -26.13 -5.67
CA SER A 87 -1.25 -26.97 -5.07
C SER A 87 -2.24 -27.55 -6.09
N PHE A 88 -2.18 -27.09 -7.34
CA PHE A 88 -3.01 -27.58 -8.45
C PHE A 88 -2.27 -28.59 -9.36
N GLU A 89 -0.99 -28.87 -9.09
CA GLU A 89 -0.16 -29.90 -9.75
C GLU A 89 -0.12 -31.18 -8.91
#